data_AF-A0A4R4PMS1-F1
#
_entry.id   AF-A0A4R4PMS1-F1
#
_cell.length_a   1.000
_cell.length_b   1.000
_cell.length_c   1.000
_cell.angle_alpha   90.00
_cell.angle_beta   90.00
_cell.angle_gamma   90.00
#
_symmetry.space_group_name_H-M   'P 1'
#
loop_
_entity.id
_entity.type
_entity.pdbx_description
1 polymer ?
#
loop_
_entity_poly.entity_id
_entity_poly.type
_entity_poly.pdbx_seq_one_letter_code
_entity_poly.pdbx_strand_id
1 'polypeptide(L)' 'MLRAGVRVECCECGQGTEWQGRPLRLEVDHINARYWDNRPENLRPLCPNCHAVTDTYRARGRAGAVE' A
#
# COMPACT_ATOMS: atom_id res chain seq x y z
N MET A 1 23.20 -2.92 -4.83
CA MET A 1 22.69 -4.29 -5.01
C MET A 1 21.17 -4.26 -4.93
N LEU A 2 20.45 -4.32 -6.05
CA LEU A 2 18.99 -4.52 -6.03
C LEU A 2 18.75 -6.01 -6.22
N ARG A 3 18.19 -6.65 -5.17
CA ARG A 3 17.81 -8.06 -5.22
C ARG A 3 16.69 -8.23 -6.24
N ALA A 4 16.98 -9.02 -7.27
CA ALA A 4 16.00 -9.50 -8.23
C ALA A 4 14.92 -10.33 -7.50
N GLY A 5 13.64 -10.10 -7.84
CA GLY A 5 12.61 -11.12 -7.72
C GLY A 5 11.50 -10.93 -6.70
N VAL A 6 11.35 -9.77 -6.03
CA VAL A 6 10.10 -9.52 -5.29
C VAL A 6 9.00 -9.27 -6.32
N ARG A 7 8.03 -10.20 -6.41
CA ARG A 7 6.80 -9.95 -7.15
C ARG A 7 6.09 -8.77 -6.49
N VAL A 8 6.01 -7.67 -7.23
CA VAL A 8 5.33 -6.46 -6.79
C VAL A 8 3.86 -6.61 -7.18
N GLU A 9 3.11 -7.27 -6.31
CA GLU A 9 1.66 -7.49 -6.44
C GLU A 9 0.91 -6.95 -5.21
N CYS A 10 -0.35 -6.59 -5.40
CA CYS A 10 -1.21 -6.10 -4.34
C CYS A 10 -1.43 -7.21 -3.31
N CYS A 11 -1.13 -6.94 -2.04
CA CYS A 11 -1.30 -7.92 -0.97
C CYS A 11 -2.76 -8.36 -0.72
N GLU A 12 -3.75 -7.56 -1.15
CA GLU A 12 -5.16 -7.85 -0.91
C GLU A 12 -5.81 -8.61 -2.06
N CYS A 13 -5.48 -8.27 -3.32
CA CYS A 13 -6.16 -8.83 -4.50
C CYS A 13 -5.24 -9.48 -5.53
N GLY A 14 -3.93 -9.51 -5.29
CA GLY A 14 -2.94 -10.10 -6.20
C GLY A 14 -2.72 -9.30 -7.49
N GLN A 15 -3.29 -8.09 -7.62
CA GLN A 15 -3.08 -7.25 -8.80
C GLN A 15 -1.59 -6.90 -8.97
N GLY A 16 -1.03 -7.18 -10.15
CA GLY A 16 0.35 -6.85 -10.46
C GLY A 16 0.57 -5.38 -10.80
N THR A 17 1.68 -5.09 -11.47
CA THR A 17 2.04 -3.76 -11.94
C THR A 17 1.44 -3.42 -13.31
N GLU A 18 0.45 -4.16 -13.79
CA GLU A 18 -0.21 -3.93 -15.07
C GLU A 18 -1.73 -4.10 -14.94
N TRP A 19 -2.48 -3.18 -15.53
CA TRP A 19 -3.93 -3.24 -15.64
C TRP A 19 -4.36 -2.94 -17.07
N GLN A 20 -5.07 -3.88 -17.70
CA GLN A 20 -5.53 -3.77 -19.09
C GLN A 20 -4.40 -3.40 -20.09
N GLY A 21 -3.22 -4.03 -19.95
CA GLY A 21 -2.07 -3.75 -20.82
C GLY A 21 -1.40 -2.40 -20.55
N ARG A 22 -1.74 -1.72 -19.45
CA ARG A 22 -1.16 -0.43 -19.05
C ARG A 22 -0.42 -0.55 -17.72
N PRO A 23 0.70 0.15 -17.52
CA PRO A 23 1.39 0.16 -16.24
C PRO A 23 0.47 0.65 -15.12
N LEU A 24 0.39 -0.12 -14.04
CA LEU A 24 -0.29 0.23 -12.80
C LEU A 24 0.75 0.37 -11.70
N ARG A 25 0.77 1.52 -11.03
CA ARG A 25 1.61 1.74 -9.85
C ARG A 25 0.89 1.20 -8.62
N LEU A 26 1.55 0.31 -7.87
CA LEU A 26 1.13 -0.04 -6.52
C LEU A 26 1.54 1.07 -5.55
N GLU A 27 0.69 1.30 -4.56
CA GLU A 27 0.86 2.28 -3.49
C GLU A 27 1.33 1.55 -2.22
N VAL A 28 2.10 2.25 -1.39
CA VAL A 28 2.56 1.71 -0.10
C VAL A 28 1.55 2.09 0.98
N ASP A 29 1.04 1.10 1.70
CA ASP A 29 0.20 1.28 2.89
C ASP A 29 0.94 0.80 4.14
N HIS A 30 0.80 1.56 5.23
CA HIS A 30 1.30 1.19 6.55
C HIS A 30 0.23 0.37 7.27
N ILE A 31 0.52 -0.90 7.56
CA ILE A 31 -0.43 -1.84 8.19
C ILE A 31 -0.98 -1.26 9.50
N ASN A 32 -0.13 -0.61 10.29
CA ASN A 32 -0.51 0.00 11.56
C ASN A 32 -0.98 1.47 11.47
N ALA A 33 -1.17 2.02 10.26
CA ALA A 33 -1.54 3.42 10.01
C ALA A 33 -0.52 4.49 10.45
N ARG A 34 0.62 4.11 11.04
CA ARG A 34 1.64 5.05 11.56
C ARG A 34 2.63 5.39 10.46
N TYR A 35 2.57 6.62 9.96
CA TYR A 35 3.39 7.09 8.83
C TYR A 35 4.91 7.04 9.11
N TRP A 36 5.31 7.02 10.38
CA TRP A 36 6.71 6.98 10.79
C TRP A 36 7.29 5.56 10.87
N ASP A 37 6.43 4.53 10.96
CA ASP A 37 6.88 3.15 11.10
C ASP A 37 7.18 2.53 9.72
N ASN A 38 8.37 2.84 9.20
CA ASN A 38 8.81 2.44 7.86
C ASN A 38 9.56 1.09 7.83
N ARG A 39 9.35 0.24 8.84
CA ARG A 39 9.90 -1.11 8.86
C ARG A 39 9.29 -1.93 7.71
N PRO A 40 10.08 -2.69 6.93
CA PRO A 40 9.57 -3.45 5.78
C PRO A 40 8.36 -4.35 6.10
N GLU A 41 8.32 -4.90 7.32
CA GLU A 41 7.24 -5.77 7.81
C GLU A 41 5.93 -5.02 8.06
N ASN A 42 5.98 -3.69 8.21
CA ASN A 42 4.82 -2.82 8.40
C ASN A 42 4.33 -2.19 7.08
N LEU A 43 5.03 -2.42 5.96
CA LEU A 43 4.69 -1.88 4.65
C LEU A 43 4.07 -2.98 3.79
N ARG A 44 2.92 -2.68 3.17
CA ARG A 44 2.33 -3.56 2.15
C ARG A 44 2.08 -2.81 0.83
N PRO A 45 2.42 -3.40 -0.33
CA PRO A 45 1.98 -2.88 -1.62
C PRO A 45 0.48 -3.14 -1.82
N LEU A 46 -0.28 -2.11 -2.18
CA LEU A 46 -1.70 -2.17 -2.52
C LEU A 46 -1.93 -1.56 -3.91
N CYS A 47 -2.89 -2.09 -4.67
CA CYS A 47 -3.36 -1.39 -5.86
C CYS A 47 -4.22 -0.17 -5.46
N PRO A 48 -4.35 0.86 -6.31
CA PRO A 48 -5.11 2.07 -5.96
C PRO A 48 -6.57 1.80 -5.54
N ASN A 49 -7.18 0.74 -6.08
CA ASN A 49 -8.55 0.35 -5.75
C ASN A 49 -8.65 -0.25 -4.34
N CYS A 50 -7.75 -1.17 -3.98
CA CYS A 50 -7.72 -1.76 -2.64
C CYS A 50 -7.26 -0.73 -1.60
N HIS A 51 -6.32 0.15 -1.96
CA HIS A 51 -5.89 1.20 -1.06
C HIS A 51 -7.03 2.19 -0.78
N ALA A 52 -7.85 2.55 -1.78
CA ALA A 52 -8.97 3.48 -1.60
C ALA A 52 -10.02 3.03 -0.57
N VAL A 53 -10.10 1.73 -0.25
CA VAL A 53 -11.03 1.16 0.72
C VAL A 53 -10.43 0.93 2.11
N THR A 54 -9.12 1.16 2.33
CA THR A 54 -8.53 1.05 3.68
C THR A 54 -9.00 2.19 4.59
N ASP A 55 -9.13 1.93 5.89
CA ASP A 55 -9.53 2.96 6.86
C ASP A 55 -8.55 4.15 6.91
N THR A 56 -7.30 3.94 6.48
CA THR A 56 -6.17 4.86 6.52
C THR A 56 -6.00 5.73 5.26
N TYR A 57 -6.73 5.41 4.19
CA TYR A 57 -6.56 6.01 2.87
C TYR A 57 -6.65 7.53 2.91
N ARG A 58 -5.62 8.23 2.40
CA ARG A 58 -5.56 9.71 2.37
C ARG A 58 -5.89 10.38 3.71
N ALA A 59 -5.49 9.77 4.82
CA ALA A 59 -5.82 10.28 6.14
C ALA A 59 -7.31 10.35 6.48
N ARG A 60 -8.14 9.56 5.78
CA ARG A 60 -9.45 9.15 6.29
C ARG A 60 -9.25 8.54 7.68
N GLY A 61 -10.10 8.90 8.63
CA GLY A 61 -9.96 8.51 10.04
C GLY A 61 -9.00 9.36 10.90
N ARG A 62 -8.20 10.28 10.33
CA ARG A 62 -7.32 11.18 11.11
C ARG A 62 -8.04 12.45 11.61
N ALA A 63 -9.34 12.33 11.88
CA ALA A 63 -10.16 13.41 12.45
C ALA A 63 -10.06 13.48 13.99
N GLY A 64 -9.20 12.69 14.65
CA GLY A 64 -9.18 12.64 16.11
C GLY A 64 -7.99 11.92 16.75
N ALA A 65 -6.79 12.01 16.18
CA ALA A 65 -5.59 11.70 16.97
C ALA A 65 -5.16 12.98 17.71
N VAL A 66 -6.00 13.43 18.64
CA VAL A 66 -5.61 14.28 19.76
C VAL A 66 -5.61 13.37 20.98
N GLU A 67 -4.42 12.94 21.40
CA GLU A 67 -4.10 12.63 22.80
C GLU A 67 -2.68 13.12 23.05
#